data_AF-A0A9R0VA18-F1
#
_entry.id   AF-A0A9R0VA18-F1
#
_cell.length_a   1.000
_cell.length_b   1.000
_cell.length_c   1.000
_cell.angle_alpha   90.00
_cell.angle_beta   90.00
_cell.angle_gamma   90.00
#
_symmetry.space_group_name_H-M   'P 1'
#
loop_
_entity.id
_entity.type
_entity.pdbx_description
1 polymer ?
#
loop_
_entity_poly.entity_id
_entity_poly.type
_entity_poly.pdbx_seq_one_letter_code
_entity_poly.pdbx_strand_id
1 'polypeptide(L)'
;MTIYLAREASKVWRKVCAETTTELPLLREKWPLLLAGIVFQYIHGLAARGVHYLHRPGPLLQDLGFMALPELGQDKNYLSECTFVFIFFSFFLWTFHPFIYHSKRFYTILIWRRVLAFLVASQVLRIITFYSTQLPGPNYHCREGSNMATLPPPNNVLEVLLINFPRGVNLGCGDLIFSSHMIFTLVFVRTYHKYGSKRFIKLLAWVMAIVQSLLIIAARKHYTVDVVVAWYAVNLVVFFVDTKLPEMPDRSNGSPLIPLSNKDKDGRPKDEKDVRLKDEFHKLLNGNHGDPTDRRQRVQMNGRHPEEDMSSMLSDATPNGT
;
A
#
# COMPACT_ATOMS: atom_id res chain seq x y z
N MET A 1 -20.73 33.04 13.71
CA MET A 1 -20.36 31.94 12.79
C MET A 1 -18.86 31.97 12.45
N THR A 2 -18.32 33.13 12.06
CA THR A 2 -16.89 33.37 11.74
C THR A 2 -15.90 33.06 12.87
N ILE A 3 -16.20 33.43 14.12
CA ILE A 3 -15.30 33.17 15.27
C ILE A 3 -15.17 31.67 15.58
N TYR A 4 -16.26 30.90 15.43
CA TYR A 4 -16.23 29.44 15.61
C TYR A 4 -15.43 28.75 14.49
N LEU A 5 -15.59 29.20 13.24
CA LEU A 5 -14.80 28.70 12.10
C LEU A 5 -13.29 28.97 12.27
N ALA A 6 -12.92 30.18 12.72
CA ALA A 6 -11.52 30.53 12.97
C ALA A 6 -10.90 29.69 14.11
N ARG A 7 -11.67 29.38 15.15
CA ARG A 7 -11.22 28.57 16.29
C ARG A 7 -11.04 27.09 15.90
N GLU A 8 -11.93 26.53 15.09
CA GLU A 8 -11.78 25.17 14.58
C GLU A 8 -10.64 25.06 13.57
N ALA A 9 -10.47 26.05 12.67
CA ALA A 9 -9.33 26.12 11.77
C ALA A 9 -8.00 26.17 12.53
N SER A 10 -7.92 26.95 13.63
CA SER A 10 -6.73 27.02 14.49
C SER A 10 -6.42 25.68 15.21
N LYS A 11 -7.46 24.90 15.57
CA LYS A 11 -7.27 23.57 16.15
C LYS A 11 -6.77 22.56 15.12
N VAL A 12 -7.33 22.56 13.91
CA VAL A 12 -6.88 21.71 12.80
C VAL A 12 -5.44 22.08 12.41
N TRP A 13 -5.13 23.36 12.28
CA TRP A 13 -3.78 23.84 11.96
C TRP A 13 -2.74 23.34 12.94
N ARG A 14 -2.99 23.46 14.26
CA ARG A 14 -2.07 22.94 15.29
C ARG A 14 -1.86 21.43 15.20
N LYS A 15 -2.90 20.66 14.83
CA LYS A 15 -2.80 19.21 14.64
C LYS A 15 -1.99 18.86 13.40
N VAL A 16 -2.25 19.53 12.29
CA VAL A 16 -1.47 19.36 11.05
C VAL A 16 -0.01 19.68 11.32
N CYS A 17 0.30 20.77 12.03
CA CYS A 17 1.67 21.08 12.43
C CYS A 17 2.28 19.96 13.29
N ALA A 18 1.58 19.49 14.33
CA ALA A 18 2.10 18.44 15.21
C ALA A 18 2.37 17.11 14.48
N GLU A 19 1.43 16.65 13.65
CA GLU A 19 1.59 15.44 12.85
C GLU A 19 2.71 15.61 11.81
N THR A 20 2.78 16.77 11.16
CA THR A 20 3.86 17.09 10.21
C THR A 20 5.21 17.08 10.91
N THR A 21 5.35 17.65 12.11
CA THR A 21 6.60 17.60 12.89
C THR A 21 7.02 16.18 13.24
N THR A 22 6.06 15.26 13.50
CA THR A 22 6.38 13.85 13.75
C THR A 22 6.70 13.06 12.48
N GLU A 23 6.06 13.38 11.37
CA GLU A 23 6.24 12.69 10.09
C GLU A 23 7.47 13.19 9.32
N LEU A 24 7.86 14.45 9.46
CA LEU A 24 9.00 15.05 8.77
C LEU A 24 10.35 14.32 8.98
N PRO A 25 10.74 13.89 10.21
CA PRO A 25 11.97 13.11 10.37
C PRO A 25 11.89 11.75 9.67
N LEU A 26 10.73 11.07 9.71
CA LEU A 26 10.52 9.81 8.98
C LEU A 26 10.59 10.02 7.46
N LEU A 27 10.06 11.15 6.97
CA LEU A 27 10.17 11.53 5.56
C LEU A 27 11.63 11.74 5.19
N ARG A 28 12.37 12.53 5.99
CA ARG A 28 13.79 12.82 5.74
C ARG A 28 14.67 11.58 5.76
N GLU A 29 14.30 10.55 6.52
CA GLU A 29 15.03 9.29 6.52
C GLU A 29 14.65 8.39 5.33
N LYS A 30 13.36 8.35 4.95
CA LYS A 30 12.83 7.39 3.97
C LYS A 30 12.49 7.97 2.59
N TRP A 31 12.69 9.27 2.36
CA TRP A 31 12.39 9.93 1.08
C TRP A 31 13.04 9.28 -0.14
N PRO A 32 14.26 8.67 -0.09
CA PRO A 32 14.83 8.08 -1.30
C PRO A 32 13.98 6.90 -1.80
N LEU A 33 13.38 6.13 -0.89
CA LEU A 33 12.52 5.00 -1.25
C LEU A 33 11.17 5.46 -1.81
N LEU A 34 10.61 6.54 -1.25
CA LEU A 34 9.38 7.14 -1.77
C LEU A 34 9.61 7.73 -3.16
N LEU A 35 10.70 8.48 -3.33
CA LEU A 35 11.07 9.06 -4.61
C LEU A 35 11.32 7.96 -5.64
N ALA A 36 12.07 6.91 -5.29
CA ALA A 36 12.29 5.76 -6.16
C ALA A 36 10.96 5.12 -6.59
N GLY A 37 10.02 4.94 -5.67
CA GLY A 37 8.68 4.42 -5.98
C GLY A 37 7.89 5.31 -6.94
N ILE A 38 7.95 6.64 -6.78
CA ILE A 38 7.29 7.63 -7.65
C ILE A 38 7.95 7.66 -9.04
N VAL A 39 9.28 7.71 -9.10
CA VAL A 39 10.04 7.64 -10.36
C VAL A 39 9.70 6.35 -11.09
N PHE A 40 9.54 5.23 -10.38
CA PHE A 40 9.13 3.98 -10.98
C PHE A 40 7.71 4.03 -11.56
N GLN A 41 6.77 4.77 -10.98
CA GLN A 41 5.44 4.97 -11.59
C GLN A 41 5.54 5.63 -12.97
N TYR A 42 6.46 6.60 -13.10
CA TYR A 42 6.75 7.23 -14.39
C TYR A 42 7.41 6.27 -15.37
N ILE A 43 8.39 5.46 -14.92
CA ILE A 43 9.03 4.42 -15.73
C ILE A 43 7.98 3.39 -16.22
N HIS A 44 7.07 2.96 -15.36
CA HIS A 44 5.98 2.06 -15.75
C HIS A 44 5.07 2.71 -16.82
N GLY A 45 4.73 4.00 -16.67
CA GLY A 45 3.98 4.73 -17.70
C GLY A 45 4.73 4.82 -19.03
N LEU A 46 6.05 5.02 -18.99
CA LEU A 46 6.91 5.05 -20.18
C LEU A 46 6.95 3.68 -20.87
N ALA A 47 7.07 2.60 -20.09
CA ALA A 47 7.04 1.23 -20.57
C ALA A 47 5.70 0.88 -21.25
N ALA A 48 4.57 1.26 -20.63
CA ALA A 48 3.24 1.07 -21.22
C ALA A 48 3.09 1.83 -22.54
N ARG A 49 3.58 3.07 -22.62
CA ARG A 49 3.62 3.83 -23.88
C ARG A 49 4.56 3.19 -24.91
N GLY A 50 5.70 2.66 -24.48
CA GLY A 50 6.65 1.96 -25.34
C GLY A 50 6.02 0.77 -26.05
N VAL A 51 5.19 -0.01 -25.35
CA VAL A 51 4.48 -1.14 -25.96
C VAL A 51 3.33 -0.72 -26.86
N HIS A 52 2.74 0.46 -26.66
CA HIS A 52 1.79 1.00 -27.63
C HIS A 52 2.43 1.18 -29.02
N TYR A 53 3.69 1.61 -29.11
CA TYR A 53 4.39 1.70 -30.41
C TYR A 53 4.63 0.34 -31.07
N LEU A 54 4.74 -0.73 -30.27
CA LEU A 54 4.92 -2.08 -30.77
C LEU A 54 3.59 -2.77 -31.09
N HIS A 55 2.47 -2.19 -30.64
CA HIS A 55 1.15 -2.76 -30.79
C HIS A 55 0.81 -3.03 -32.25
N ARG A 56 0.29 -4.22 -32.52
CA ARG A 56 -0.31 -4.55 -33.82
C ARG A 56 -1.78 -4.87 -33.62
N PRO A 57 -2.70 -4.19 -34.33
CA PRO A 57 -4.11 -4.50 -34.25
C PRO A 57 -4.33 -5.88 -34.86
N GLY A 58 -5.32 -6.59 -34.32
CA GLY A 58 -5.69 -7.92 -34.76
C GLY A 58 -7.09 -8.29 -34.27
N PRO A 59 -7.60 -9.47 -34.65
CA PRO A 59 -8.91 -9.92 -34.21
C PRO A 59 -8.94 -10.08 -32.69
N LEU A 60 -10.12 -9.84 -32.11
CA LEU A 60 -10.36 -10.00 -30.68
C LEU A 60 -10.16 -11.47 -30.29
N LEU A 61 -9.43 -11.69 -29.19
CA LEU A 61 -9.27 -13.02 -28.61
C LEU A 61 -10.57 -13.51 -27.99
N GLN A 62 -10.77 -14.82 -28.00
CA GLN A 62 -11.89 -15.46 -27.32
C GLN A 62 -11.74 -15.26 -25.80
N ASP A 63 -12.73 -14.63 -25.19
CA ASP A 63 -12.70 -14.29 -23.76
C ASP A 63 -14.04 -14.61 -23.10
N LEU A 64 -14.00 -15.40 -22.03
CA LEU A 64 -15.20 -15.87 -21.33
C LEU A 64 -15.97 -14.72 -20.67
N GLY A 65 -15.28 -13.74 -20.09
CA GLY A 65 -15.98 -12.59 -19.52
C GLY A 65 -16.58 -11.69 -20.59
N PHE A 66 -16.02 -11.70 -21.80
CA PHE A 66 -16.67 -11.02 -22.92
C PHE A 66 -17.95 -11.69 -23.40
N MET A 67 -18.01 -13.02 -23.32
CA MET A 67 -19.23 -13.78 -23.59
C MET A 67 -20.26 -13.63 -22.48
N ALA A 68 -19.82 -13.55 -21.22
CA ALA A 68 -20.70 -13.50 -20.06
C ALA A 68 -21.26 -12.10 -19.76
N LEU A 69 -20.49 -11.04 -20.03
CA LEU A 69 -20.89 -9.67 -19.71
C LEU A 69 -21.30 -8.89 -20.96
N PRO A 70 -22.42 -8.14 -20.90
CA PRO A 70 -22.84 -7.28 -22.00
C PRO A 70 -21.80 -6.18 -22.22
N GLU A 71 -21.59 -5.82 -23.48
CA GLU A 71 -20.71 -4.71 -23.81
C GLU A 71 -21.36 -3.38 -23.37
N LEU A 72 -20.56 -2.51 -22.75
CA LEU A 72 -21.04 -1.22 -22.27
C LEU A 72 -21.23 -0.18 -23.38
N GLY A 73 -20.57 -0.38 -24.52
CA GLY A 73 -20.47 0.59 -25.62
C GLY A 73 -19.41 1.68 -25.38
N GLN A 74 -19.04 2.38 -26.45
CA GLN A 74 -18.03 3.45 -26.41
C GLN A 74 -18.46 4.63 -25.53
N ASP A 75 -19.76 4.97 -25.54
CA ASP A 75 -20.31 6.11 -24.79
C ASP A 75 -20.21 5.92 -23.29
N LYS A 76 -20.26 4.69 -22.78
CA LYS A 76 -20.23 4.38 -21.34
C LYS A 76 -18.85 3.93 -20.86
N ASN A 77 -17.85 3.92 -21.73
CA ASN A 77 -16.48 3.47 -21.43
C ASN A 77 -15.85 4.26 -20.25
N TYR A 78 -16.27 5.51 -20.05
CA TYR A 78 -15.82 6.36 -18.94
C TYR A 78 -16.23 5.83 -17.55
N LEU A 79 -17.28 5.01 -17.44
CA LEU A 79 -17.77 4.52 -16.13
C LEU A 79 -16.71 3.75 -15.35
N SER A 80 -15.91 2.92 -16.03
CA SER A 80 -14.81 2.18 -15.39
C SER A 80 -13.68 3.10 -14.94
N GLU A 81 -13.41 4.22 -15.64
CA GLU A 81 -12.45 5.23 -15.17
C GLU A 81 -13.00 6.00 -13.98
N CYS A 82 -14.25 6.47 -14.04
CA CYS A 82 -14.86 7.19 -12.92
C CYS A 82 -14.86 6.35 -11.64
N THR A 83 -15.15 5.05 -11.75
CA THR A 83 -15.11 4.12 -10.62
C THR A 83 -13.70 3.97 -10.07
N PHE A 84 -12.68 3.81 -10.94
CA PHE A 84 -11.28 3.76 -10.53
C PHE A 84 -10.81 5.05 -9.84
N VAL A 85 -11.09 6.20 -10.45
CA VAL A 85 -10.77 7.52 -9.93
C VAL A 85 -11.42 7.73 -8.56
N PHE A 86 -12.68 7.32 -8.39
CA PHE A 86 -13.37 7.37 -7.11
C PHE A 86 -12.68 6.52 -6.04
N ILE A 87 -12.29 5.27 -6.37
CA ILE A 87 -11.53 4.40 -5.45
C ILE A 87 -10.18 5.04 -5.09
N PHE A 88 -9.45 5.54 -6.08
CA PHE A 88 -8.14 6.17 -5.91
C PHE A 88 -8.22 7.38 -4.97
N PHE A 89 -9.12 8.33 -5.25
CA PHE A 89 -9.27 9.53 -4.42
C PHE A 89 -9.80 9.21 -3.03
N SER A 90 -10.72 8.25 -2.90
CA SER A 90 -11.20 7.81 -1.59
C SER A 90 -10.08 7.24 -0.73
N PHE A 91 -9.21 6.41 -1.31
CA PHE A 91 -8.03 5.87 -0.61
C PHE A 91 -7.03 6.99 -0.28
N PHE A 92 -6.71 7.85 -1.24
CA PHE A 92 -5.80 8.98 -1.05
C PHE A 92 -6.27 9.87 0.11
N LEU A 93 -7.53 10.30 0.11
CA LEU A 93 -8.11 11.10 1.19
C LEU A 93 -8.07 10.38 2.54
N TRP A 94 -8.31 9.07 2.55
CA TRP A 94 -8.19 8.27 3.77
C TRP A 94 -6.75 8.21 4.31
N THR A 95 -5.72 8.28 3.46
CA THR A 95 -4.33 8.32 3.96
C THR A 95 -4.03 9.56 4.79
N PHE A 96 -4.75 10.67 4.56
CA PHE A 96 -4.64 11.90 5.37
C PHE A 96 -5.56 11.91 6.61
N HIS A 97 -6.30 10.83 6.85
CA HIS A 97 -7.17 10.70 8.02
C HIS A 97 -6.46 11.00 9.36
N PRO A 98 -5.18 10.59 9.61
CA PRO A 98 -4.47 10.92 10.84
C PRO A 98 -4.25 12.43 11.07
N PHE A 99 -4.19 13.24 10.01
CA PHE A 99 -4.02 14.69 10.13
C PHE A 99 -5.32 15.41 10.51
N ILE A 100 -6.47 14.84 10.15
CA ILE A 100 -7.80 15.45 10.35
C ILE A 100 -8.45 14.91 11.63
N TYR A 101 -8.38 13.60 11.85
CA TYR A 101 -9.06 12.90 12.94
C TYR A 101 -8.10 12.46 14.03
N HIS A 102 -8.57 12.45 15.28
CA HIS A 102 -7.79 12.10 16.47
C HIS A 102 -7.23 10.66 16.51
N SER A 103 -7.50 9.83 15.51
CA SER A 103 -7.11 8.42 15.47
C SER A 103 -5.66 8.27 14.98
N LYS A 104 -4.71 8.29 15.92
CA LYS A 104 -3.28 8.05 15.69
C LYS A 104 -2.97 6.56 15.49
N ARG A 105 -3.44 5.97 14.39
CA ARG A 105 -3.30 4.52 14.16
C ARG A 105 -2.07 4.16 13.31
N PHE A 106 -1.68 5.01 12.37
CA PHE A 106 -0.59 4.75 11.45
C PHE A 106 0.09 6.05 11.01
N TYR A 107 1.33 5.95 10.53
CA TYR A 107 2.06 7.04 9.88
C TYR A 107 1.83 6.99 8.38
N THR A 108 1.48 8.14 7.79
CA THR A 108 1.11 8.26 6.37
C THR A 108 2.27 7.86 5.46
N ILE A 109 3.48 8.32 5.79
CA ILE A 109 4.72 7.98 5.10
C ILE A 109 5.00 6.47 5.08
N LEU A 110 4.75 5.77 6.20
CA LEU A 110 5.00 4.33 6.28
C LEU A 110 3.99 3.54 5.42
N ILE A 111 2.73 4.00 5.37
CA ILE A 111 1.73 3.42 4.45
C ILE A 111 2.16 3.64 3.01
N TRP A 112 2.51 4.87 2.62
CA TRP A 112 2.91 5.15 1.24
C TRP A 112 4.17 4.41 0.82
N ARG A 113 5.13 4.20 1.74
CA ARG A 113 6.29 3.34 1.49
C ARG A 113 5.88 1.91 1.15
N ARG A 114 4.92 1.33 1.91
CA ARG A 114 4.42 -0.04 1.64
C ARG A 114 3.64 -0.10 0.34
N VAL A 115 2.71 0.84 0.13
CA VAL A 115 1.89 0.93 -1.09
C VAL A 115 2.78 1.03 -2.31
N LEU A 116 3.76 1.94 -2.32
CA LEU A 116 4.71 2.08 -3.42
C LEU A 116 5.54 0.81 -3.62
N ALA A 117 5.99 0.14 -2.56
CA ALA A 117 6.71 -1.13 -2.69
C ALA A 117 5.85 -2.22 -3.35
N PHE A 118 4.58 -2.36 -2.94
CA PHE A 118 3.63 -3.30 -3.56
C PHE A 118 3.36 -2.96 -5.03
N LEU A 119 3.20 -1.68 -5.35
CA LEU A 119 2.98 -1.19 -6.71
C LEU A 119 4.20 -1.47 -7.59
N VAL A 120 5.41 -1.10 -7.14
CA VAL A 120 6.66 -1.34 -7.88
C VAL A 120 6.83 -2.82 -8.17
N ALA A 121 6.71 -3.69 -7.17
CA ALA A 121 6.87 -5.13 -7.36
C ALA A 121 5.85 -5.70 -8.37
N SER A 122 4.58 -5.31 -8.26
CA SER A 122 3.52 -5.76 -9.17
C SER A 122 3.72 -5.22 -10.60
N GLN A 123 4.15 -3.98 -10.72
CA GLN A 123 4.38 -3.32 -12.00
C GLN A 123 5.65 -3.81 -12.71
N VAL A 124 6.70 -4.21 -11.98
CA VAL A 124 7.86 -4.90 -12.57
C VAL A 124 7.40 -6.20 -13.25
N LEU A 125 6.62 -7.01 -12.55
CA LEU A 125 6.07 -8.25 -13.11
C LEU A 125 5.24 -7.96 -14.36
N ARG A 126 4.45 -6.87 -14.33
CA ARG A 126 3.68 -6.41 -15.48
C ARG A 126 4.51 -5.97 -16.67
N ILE A 127 5.56 -5.17 -16.44
CA ILE A 127 6.46 -4.76 -17.53
C ILE A 127 7.04 -5.99 -18.21
N ILE A 128 7.49 -6.98 -17.43
CA ILE A 128 8.03 -8.23 -17.97
C ILE A 128 6.98 -8.97 -18.81
N THR A 129 5.73 -9.10 -18.33
CA THR A 129 4.69 -9.85 -19.04
C THR A 129 4.28 -9.21 -20.37
N PHE A 130 3.99 -7.91 -20.40
CA PHE A 130 3.53 -7.28 -21.64
C PHE A 130 4.66 -7.07 -22.66
N TYR A 131 5.93 -6.99 -22.23
CA TYR A 131 7.06 -6.99 -23.17
C TYR A 131 7.38 -8.39 -23.68
N SER A 132 7.14 -9.42 -22.87
CA SER A 132 7.31 -10.82 -23.29
C SER A 132 6.25 -11.27 -24.28
N THR A 133 5.01 -10.80 -24.15
CA THR A 133 3.91 -11.21 -25.03
C THR A 133 2.91 -10.07 -25.22
N GLN A 134 2.71 -9.71 -26.48
CA GLN A 134 1.77 -8.65 -26.87
C GLN A 134 0.47 -9.28 -27.37
N LEU A 135 -0.65 -8.77 -26.86
CA LEU A 135 -1.99 -9.18 -27.28
C LEU A 135 -2.67 -8.04 -28.06
N PRO A 136 -3.61 -8.36 -28.98
CA PRO A 136 -4.46 -7.35 -29.62
C PRO A 136 -5.38 -6.68 -28.59
N GLY A 137 -5.49 -5.34 -28.64
CA GLY A 137 -6.24 -4.54 -27.67
C GLY A 137 -7.74 -4.69 -27.84
N PRO A 138 -8.50 -5.04 -26.79
CA PRO A 138 -9.94 -5.21 -26.90
C PRO A 138 -10.70 -3.86 -26.98
N ASN A 139 -10.04 -2.77 -26.57
CA ASN A 139 -10.63 -1.45 -26.48
C ASN A 139 -10.93 -0.90 -27.88
N TYR A 140 -12.03 -0.14 -28.01
CA TYR A 140 -12.54 0.35 -29.28
C TYR A 140 -11.49 1.14 -30.10
N HIS A 141 -10.62 1.89 -29.43
CA HIS A 141 -9.59 2.69 -30.10
C HIS A 141 -8.37 1.89 -30.56
N CYS A 142 -8.23 0.63 -30.12
CA CYS A 142 -7.14 -0.27 -30.51
C CYS A 142 -7.52 -1.24 -31.64
N ARG A 143 -8.78 -1.21 -32.11
CA ARG A 143 -9.27 -2.10 -33.17
C ARG A 143 -8.81 -1.65 -34.55
N GLU A 144 -8.76 -2.58 -35.49
CA GLU A 144 -8.46 -2.31 -36.90
C GLU A 144 -9.40 -1.21 -37.44
N GLY A 145 -8.82 -0.21 -38.13
CA GLY A 145 -9.55 0.94 -38.68
C GLY A 145 -9.61 2.18 -37.76
N SER A 146 -9.14 2.10 -36.51
CA SER A 146 -8.98 3.27 -35.64
C SER A 146 -7.65 3.99 -35.90
N ASN A 147 -7.70 5.31 -36.08
CA ASN A 147 -6.51 6.17 -36.22
C ASN A 147 -5.59 6.15 -34.99
N MET A 148 -6.06 5.63 -33.86
CA MET A 148 -5.34 5.54 -32.57
C MET A 148 -4.89 4.12 -32.24
N ALA A 149 -5.06 3.15 -33.16
CA ALA A 149 -4.69 1.76 -32.91
C ALA A 149 -3.18 1.52 -32.97
N THR A 150 -2.48 2.25 -33.85
CA THR A 150 -1.02 2.20 -33.97
C THR A 150 -0.47 3.61 -33.91
N LEU A 151 0.45 3.87 -32.99
CA LEU A 151 1.19 5.12 -33.00
C LEU A 151 2.22 5.12 -34.14
N PRO A 152 2.36 6.23 -34.89
CA PRO A 152 3.45 6.37 -35.84
C PRO A 152 4.81 6.30 -35.12
N PRO A 153 5.89 5.87 -35.80
CA PRO A 153 7.21 5.82 -35.18
C PRO A 153 7.59 7.20 -34.60
N PRO A 154 8.15 7.23 -33.38
CA PRO A 154 8.43 8.49 -32.70
C PRO A 154 9.51 9.28 -33.46
N ASN A 155 9.23 10.54 -33.75
CA ASN A 155 10.19 11.39 -34.47
C ASN A 155 11.35 11.82 -33.57
N ASN A 156 11.14 11.83 -32.24
CA ASN A 156 12.14 12.23 -31.25
C ASN A 156 12.05 11.35 -29.99
N VAL A 157 13.19 11.09 -29.34
CA VAL A 157 13.24 10.45 -28.00
C VAL A 157 12.45 11.23 -26.95
N LEU A 158 12.34 12.55 -27.13
CA LEU A 158 11.56 13.42 -26.26
C LEU A 158 10.06 13.14 -26.34
N GLU A 159 9.55 12.69 -27.49
CA GLU A 159 8.14 12.35 -27.65
C GLU A 159 7.78 11.10 -26.84
N VAL A 160 8.69 10.13 -26.79
CA VAL A 160 8.53 8.90 -25.99
C VAL A 160 8.63 9.24 -24.50
N LEU A 161 9.62 10.03 -24.11
CA LEU A 161 9.86 10.43 -22.72
C LEU A 161 8.72 11.31 -22.18
N LEU A 162 8.24 12.26 -22.96
CA LEU A 162 7.21 13.22 -22.55
C LEU A 162 5.83 12.57 -22.69
N ILE A 163 5.47 11.74 -21.71
CA ILE A 163 4.13 11.19 -21.55
C ILE A 163 3.15 12.36 -21.48
N ASN A 164 2.34 12.53 -22.51
CA ASN A 164 1.24 13.51 -22.51
C ASN A 164 0.17 13.03 -21.51
N PHE A 165 0.42 13.20 -20.20
CA PHE A 165 -0.55 12.97 -19.13
C PHE A 165 -1.74 13.92 -19.37
N PRO A 166 -3.00 13.45 -19.43
CA PRO A 166 -3.55 12.11 -19.11
C PRO A 166 -3.83 11.19 -20.31
N ARG A 167 -3.66 11.67 -21.56
CA ARG A 167 -4.00 10.91 -22.77
C ARG A 167 -3.07 9.73 -23.02
N GLY A 168 -1.76 9.89 -22.76
CA GLY A 168 -0.75 8.86 -23.00
C GLY A 168 -0.84 7.63 -22.08
N VAL A 169 -1.51 7.75 -20.93
CA VAL A 169 -1.68 6.65 -19.96
C VAL A 169 -3.03 5.95 -20.12
N ASN A 170 -4.08 6.70 -20.51
CA ASN A 170 -5.44 6.16 -20.62
C ASN A 170 -5.80 5.64 -22.02
N LEU A 171 -5.07 6.03 -23.07
CA LEU A 171 -5.23 5.52 -24.44
C LEU A 171 -4.08 4.57 -24.86
N GLY A 172 -3.53 3.83 -23.90
CA GLY A 172 -2.55 2.77 -24.16
C GLY A 172 -3.19 1.55 -24.83
N CYS A 173 -2.56 1.03 -25.88
CA CYS A 173 -2.91 -0.21 -26.58
C CYS A 173 -1.75 -1.19 -26.40
N GLY A 174 -2.03 -2.49 -26.36
CA GLY A 174 -1.02 -3.55 -26.21
C GLY A 174 -0.56 -3.84 -24.78
N ASP A 175 -0.94 -3.02 -23.79
CA ASP A 175 -0.66 -3.26 -22.37
C ASP A 175 -1.79 -4.05 -21.69
N LEU A 176 -1.85 -5.34 -22.00
CA LEU A 176 -3.00 -6.17 -21.61
C LEU A 176 -2.68 -7.03 -20.40
N ILE A 177 -1.52 -7.69 -20.34
CA ILE A 177 -1.24 -8.67 -19.27
C ILE A 177 -0.72 -8.04 -17.98
N PHE A 178 -1.72 -7.56 -17.24
CA PHE A 178 -1.98 -7.31 -15.81
C PHE A 178 -2.66 -5.95 -15.76
N SER A 179 -3.95 -5.85 -15.41
CA SER A 179 -4.59 -4.53 -15.44
C SER A 179 -4.04 -3.58 -14.36
N SER A 180 -3.55 -2.38 -14.75
CA SER A 180 -3.11 -1.33 -13.80
C SER A 180 -4.21 -0.97 -12.82
N HIS A 181 -5.41 -0.74 -13.35
CA HIS A 181 -6.57 -0.35 -12.55
C HIS A 181 -6.83 -1.38 -11.45
N MET A 182 -6.69 -2.67 -11.78
CA MET A 182 -6.81 -3.75 -10.80
C MET A 182 -5.62 -3.81 -9.84
N ILE A 183 -4.38 -3.63 -10.29
CA ILE A 183 -3.21 -3.56 -9.40
C ILE A 183 -3.41 -2.46 -8.34
N PHE A 184 -3.69 -1.24 -8.76
CA PHE A 184 -3.92 -0.11 -7.86
C PHE A 184 -5.11 -0.36 -6.93
N THR A 185 -6.25 -0.78 -7.48
CA THR A 185 -7.47 -1.05 -6.71
C THR A 185 -7.22 -2.11 -5.64
N LEU A 186 -6.62 -3.25 -5.99
CA LEU A 186 -6.38 -4.34 -5.06
C LEU A 186 -5.35 -3.95 -3.98
N VAL A 187 -4.26 -3.26 -4.35
CA VAL A 187 -3.28 -2.74 -3.38
C VAL A 187 -3.95 -1.79 -2.39
N PHE A 188 -4.82 -0.87 -2.85
CA PHE A 188 -5.53 0.07 -1.98
C PHE A 188 -6.53 -0.62 -1.07
N VAL A 189 -7.36 -1.51 -1.62
CA VAL A 189 -8.39 -2.24 -0.86
C VAL A 189 -7.74 -3.17 0.17
N ARG A 190 -6.65 -3.87 -0.17
CA ARG A 190 -5.86 -4.69 0.76
C ARG A 190 -5.23 -3.85 1.87
N THR A 191 -4.64 -2.72 1.51
CA THR A 191 -4.02 -1.79 2.48
C THR A 191 -5.08 -1.25 3.45
N TYR A 192 -6.24 -0.84 2.94
CA TYR A 192 -7.36 -0.40 3.77
C TYR A 192 -7.93 -1.55 4.62
N HIS A 193 -8.00 -2.77 4.09
CA HIS A 193 -8.47 -3.92 4.85
C HIS A 193 -7.57 -4.20 6.07
N LYS A 194 -6.24 -4.08 5.91
CA LYS A 194 -5.26 -4.28 6.98
C LYS A 194 -5.29 -3.14 8.02
N TYR A 195 -5.23 -1.88 7.58
CA TYR A 195 -5.03 -0.74 8.48
C TYR A 195 -6.29 0.06 8.81
N GLY A 196 -7.36 -0.10 8.03
CA GLY A 196 -8.65 0.54 8.25
C GLY A 196 -9.39 -0.04 9.46
N SER A 197 -10.18 0.81 10.12
CA SER A 197 -10.94 0.43 11.32
C SER A 197 -12.40 0.05 11.04
N LYS A 198 -13.04 0.71 10.07
CA LYS A 198 -14.50 0.60 9.83
C LYS A 198 -14.86 -0.62 8.99
N ARG A 199 -15.53 -1.62 9.59
CA ARG A 199 -15.95 -2.87 8.91
C ARG A 199 -16.82 -2.61 7.66
N PHE A 200 -17.77 -1.67 7.74
CA PHE A 200 -18.63 -1.33 6.62
C PHE A 200 -17.84 -0.82 5.40
N ILE A 201 -16.85 0.05 5.63
CA ILE A 201 -16.00 0.56 4.54
C ILE A 201 -15.11 -0.54 3.97
N LYS A 202 -14.66 -1.50 4.78
CA LYS A 202 -13.92 -2.67 4.27
C LYS A 202 -14.78 -3.50 3.32
N LEU A 203 -16.04 -3.77 3.70
CA LEU A 203 -16.98 -4.48 2.84
C LEU A 203 -17.23 -3.71 1.55
N LEU A 204 -17.53 -2.40 1.66
CA LEU A 204 -17.75 -1.54 0.50
C LEU A 204 -16.53 -1.50 -0.43
N ALA A 205 -15.32 -1.42 0.11
CA ALA A 205 -14.08 -1.42 -0.66
C ALA A 205 -13.91 -2.71 -1.47
N TRP A 206 -14.22 -3.87 -0.89
CA TRP A 206 -14.19 -5.15 -1.61
C TRP A 206 -15.28 -5.25 -2.68
N VAL A 207 -16.50 -4.80 -2.38
CA VAL A 207 -17.59 -4.75 -3.37
C VAL A 207 -17.20 -3.85 -4.54
N MET A 208 -16.64 -2.67 -4.27
CA MET A 208 -16.16 -1.75 -5.29
C MET A 208 -15.04 -2.36 -6.15
N ALA A 209 -14.15 -3.16 -5.57
CA ALA A 209 -13.12 -3.88 -6.35
C ALA A 209 -13.74 -4.92 -7.31
N ILE A 210 -14.78 -5.63 -6.88
CA ILE A 210 -15.51 -6.58 -7.72
C ILE A 210 -16.25 -5.82 -8.84
N VAL A 211 -16.97 -4.76 -8.50
CA VAL A 211 -17.66 -3.90 -9.48
C VAL A 211 -16.68 -3.33 -10.50
N GLN A 212 -15.53 -2.81 -10.05
CA GLN A 212 -14.45 -2.32 -10.92
C GLN A 212 -13.96 -3.43 -11.88
N SER A 213 -13.78 -4.65 -11.38
CA SER A 213 -13.36 -5.81 -12.19
C SER A 213 -14.35 -6.08 -13.32
N LEU A 214 -15.65 -6.13 -13.01
CA LEU A 214 -16.71 -6.37 -13.98
C LEU A 214 -16.82 -5.21 -14.99
N LEU A 215 -16.73 -3.96 -14.53
CA LEU A 215 -16.79 -2.79 -15.40
C LEU A 215 -15.61 -2.71 -16.37
N ILE A 216 -14.40 -3.12 -15.96
CA ILE A 216 -13.23 -3.16 -16.85
C ILE A 216 -13.45 -4.15 -18.00
N ILE A 217 -13.99 -5.33 -17.71
CA ILE A 217 -14.27 -6.39 -18.70
C ILE A 217 -15.43 -5.97 -19.62
N ALA A 218 -16.51 -5.41 -19.06
CA ALA A 218 -17.67 -4.92 -19.80
C ALA A 218 -17.32 -3.71 -20.71
N ALA A 219 -16.38 -2.86 -20.28
CA ALA A 219 -15.86 -1.74 -21.08
C ALA A 219 -14.86 -2.19 -22.15
N ARG A 220 -14.54 -3.49 -22.25
CA ARG A 220 -13.57 -4.07 -23.19
C ARG A 220 -12.18 -3.41 -23.09
N LYS A 221 -11.77 -2.96 -21.90
CA LYS A 221 -10.43 -2.37 -21.70
C LYS A 221 -9.34 -3.40 -21.58
N HIS A 222 -9.65 -4.47 -20.87
CA HIS A 222 -8.78 -5.60 -20.62
C HIS A 222 -9.54 -6.89 -20.84
N TYR A 223 -8.82 -7.96 -21.13
CA TYR A 223 -9.36 -9.31 -21.14
C TYR A 223 -9.64 -9.78 -19.71
N THR A 224 -10.47 -10.81 -19.58
CA THR A 224 -10.79 -11.41 -18.28
C THR A 224 -9.54 -12.00 -17.63
N VAL A 225 -8.63 -12.56 -18.43
CA VAL A 225 -7.34 -13.07 -17.94
C VAL A 225 -6.55 -11.98 -17.23
N ASP A 226 -6.50 -10.76 -17.76
CA ASP A 226 -5.74 -9.65 -17.16
C ASP A 226 -6.24 -9.27 -15.76
N VAL A 227 -7.57 -9.40 -15.55
CA VAL A 227 -8.24 -9.15 -14.28
C VAL A 227 -8.03 -10.30 -13.31
N VAL A 228 -8.27 -11.54 -13.73
CA VAL A 228 -8.08 -12.75 -12.89
C VAL A 228 -6.63 -12.87 -12.43
N VAL A 229 -5.69 -12.63 -13.34
CA VAL A 229 -4.26 -12.70 -13.06
C VAL A 229 -3.84 -11.61 -12.07
N ALA A 230 -4.39 -10.40 -12.19
CA ALA A 230 -4.20 -9.35 -11.18
C ALA A 230 -4.74 -9.76 -9.80
N TRP A 231 -5.90 -10.42 -9.72
CA TRP A 231 -6.50 -10.87 -8.45
C TRP A 231 -5.59 -11.83 -7.67
N TYR A 232 -4.96 -12.82 -8.29
CA TYR A 232 -4.08 -13.70 -7.52
C TYR A 232 -2.66 -13.12 -7.37
N ALA A 233 -2.10 -12.49 -8.41
CA ALA A 233 -0.71 -12.06 -8.39
C ALA A 233 -0.47 -10.89 -7.43
N VAL A 234 -1.34 -9.86 -7.44
CA VAL A 234 -1.22 -8.73 -6.51
C VAL A 234 -1.32 -9.22 -5.08
N ASN A 235 -2.23 -10.15 -4.83
CA ASN A 235 -2.45 -10.71 -3.50
C ASN A 235 -1.24 -11.52 -3.01
N LEU A 236 -0.57 -12.24 -3.91
CA LEU A 236 0.67 -12.96 -3.66
C LEU A 236 1.86 -12.00 -3.42
N VAL A 237 2.00 -10.98 -4.26
CA VAL A 237 3.05 -9.94 -4.12
C VAL A 237 2.91 -9.21 -2.80
N VAL A 238 1.69 -8.79 -2.44
CA VAL A 238 1.42 -8.14 -1.15
C VAL A 238 1.83 -9.07 0.00
N PHE A 239 1.49 -10.36 -0.05
CA PHE A 239 1.88 -11.32 0.97
C PHE A 239 3.41 -11.44 1.09
N PHE A 240 4.13 -11.65 -0.01
CA PHE A 240 5.59 -11.77 0.00
C PHE A 240 6.29 -10.49 0.45
N VAL A 241 5.87 -9.32 -0.04
CA VAL A 241 6.51 -8.06 0.34
C VAL A 241 6.20 -7.72 1.81
N ASP A 242 5.00 -8.00 2.28
CA ASP A 242 4.59 -7.69 3.66
C ASP A 242 5.35 -8.58 4.68
N THR A 243 5.63 -9.84 4.35
CA THR A 243 6.49 -10.71 5.20
C THR A 243 7.94 -10.24 5.29
N LYS A 244 8.42 -9.45 4.33
CA LYS A 244 9.77 -8.87 4.34
C LYS A 244 9.84 -7.47 4.96
N LEU A 245 8.69 -6.81 5.16
CA LEU A 245 8.63 -5.45 5.71
C LEU A 245 8.26 -5.48 7.21
N PRO A 246 9.11 -4.94 8.10
CA PRO A 246 8.91 -5.01 9.55
C PRO A 246 7.58 -4.39 9.96
N GLU A 247 6.80 -5.04 10.82
CA GLU A 247 5.47 -4.57 11.23
C GLU A 247 5.47 -3.08 11.63
N MET A 248 4.40 -2.36 11.28
CA MET A 248 4.31 -0.94 11.61
C MET A 248 4.11 -0.78 13.12
N PRO A 249 4.81 0.15 13.79
CA PRO A 249 4.60 0.40 15.19
C PRO A 249 3.18 0.92 15.43
N ASP A 250 2.40 0.21 16.23
CA ASP A 250 1.04 0.60 16.61
C ASP A 250 1.09 1.84 17.50
N ARG A 251 0.57 2.96 16.96
CA ARG A 251 0.58 4.26 17.63
C ARG A 251 -0.63 4.44 18.59
N SER A 252 -1.47 3.42 18.71
CA SER A 252 -2.61 3.38 19.65
C SER A 252 -2.20 3.28 21.11
N ASN A 253 -1.00 2.77 21.40
CA ASN A 253 -0.44 2.73 22.75
C ASN A 253 0.62 3.83 22.85
N GLY A 254 0.28 4.92 23.53
CA GLY A 254 1.08 6.14 23.57
C GLY A 254 2.54 5.90 23.95
N SER A 255 3.44 6.06 22.99
CA SER A 255 4.85 6.36 23.20
C SER A 255 5.38 7.03 21.94
N PRO A 256 5.86 8.29 22.00
CA PRO A 256 6.64 8.84 20.91
C PRO A 256 8.00 8.15 20.93
N LEU A 257 8.10 6.98 20.30
CA LEU A 257 9.38 6.32 20.06
C LEU A 257 10.10 7.07 18.93
N ILE A 258 10.74 8.18 19.30
CA ILE A 258 11.92 8.66 18.59
C ILE A 258 12.99 7.59 18.82
N PRO A 259 13.51 6.90 17.79
CA PRO A 259 14.72 6.12 17.95
C PRO A 259 15.86 7.12 18.12
N LEU A 260 16.29 7.34 19.36
CA LEU A 260 17.61 7.89 19.63
C LEU A 260 18.60 6.82 19.14
N SER A 261 19.05 6.97 17.90
CA SER A 261 20.13 6.19 17.33
C SER A 261 21.37 6.38 18.21
N ASN A 262 21.83 5.28 18.79
CA ASN A 262 23.13 5.15 19.45
C ASN A 262 24.23 5.85 18.63
N LYS A 263 24.82 6.91 19.21
CA LYS A 263 26.17 7.33 18.86
C LYS A 263 26.81 8.07 20.03
N ASP A 264 27.02 7.35 21.14
CA ASP A 264 27.94 7.78 22.19
C ASP A 264 29.26 7.01 22.06
N LYS A 265 30.23 7.66 21.41
CA LYS A 265 31.66 7.62 21.75
C LYS A 265 32.23 8.96 21.28
N ASP A 266 32.32 9.91 22.20
CA ASP A 266 33.56 10.59 22.56
C ASP A 266 33.29 11.71 23.58
N GLY A 267 34.17 11.80 24.57
CA GLY A 267 33.91 12.42 25.87
C GLY A 267 33.90 13.96 25.89
N ARG A 268 33.05 14.50 26.77
CA ARG A 268 33.25 15.78 27.48
C ARG A 268 32.33 15.82 28.72
N PRO A 269 32.77 16.36 29.87
CA PRO A 269 31.96 16.36 31.08
C PRO A 269 30.85 17.41 30.95
N LYS A 270 29.62 17.03 31.29
CA LYS A 270 28.47 17.94 31.37
C LYS A 270 28.46 18.66 32.71
N ASP A 271 28.24 19.97 32.65
CA ASP A 271 28.24 20.89 33.78
C ASP A 271 27.17 20.57 34.84
N GLU A 272 27.59 20.63 36.10
CA GLU A 272 26.86 20.33 37.35
C GLU A 272 25.52 21.10 37.54
N LYS A 273 25.26 22.14 36.75
CA LYS A 273 24.04 22.96 36.86
C LYS A 273 22.79 22.29 36.29
N ASP A 274 22.93 21.41 35.29
CA ASP A 274 21.79 20.80 34.60
C ASP A 274 21.17 19.64 35.39
N VAL A 275 21.96 19.01 36.27
CA VAL A 275 21.51 17.94 37.17
C VAL A 275 20.63 18.50 38.28
N ARG A 276 20.96 19.68 38.81
CA ARG A 276 20.22 20.32 39.91
C ARG A 276 18.82 20.75 39.51
N LEU A 277 18.65 21.26 38.29
CA LEU A 277 17.33 21.70 37.79
C LEU A 277 16.37 20.51 37.59
N LYS A 278 16.92 19.36 37.18
CA LYS A 278 16.15 18.13 36.98
C LYS A 278 15.74 17.49 38.31
N ASP A 279 16.62 17.57 39.31
CA ASP A 279 16.35 17.07 40.68
C ASP A 279 15.30 17.93 41.41
N GLU A 280 15.31 19.25 41.22
CA GLU A 280 14.27 20.14 41.76
C GLU A 280 12.90 19.90 41.11
N PHE A 281 12.85 19.66 39.80
CA PHE A 281 11.62 19.32 39.10
C PHE A 281 11.02 17.98 39.56
N HIS A 282 11.87 17.01 39.90
CA HIS A 282 11.43 15.73 40.46
C HIS A 282 10.97 15.82 41.92
N LYS A 283 11.54 16.72 42.73
CA LYS A 283 11.12 16.93 44.12
C LYS A 283 9.78 17.64 44.25
N LEU A 284 9.40 18.50 43.30
CA LEU A 284 8.11 19.21 43.33
C LEU A 284 6.90 18.32 42.97
N LEU A 285 7.12 17.15 42.37
CA LEU A 285 6.04 16.25 41.94
C LEU A 285 5.69 15.14 42.94
N ASN A 286 6.44 14.97 44.03
CA ASN A 286 6.30 13.81 44.91
C ASN A 286 6.13 14.14 46.40
N GLY A 287 5.30 15.15 46.72
CA GLY A 287 4.94 15.51 48.09
C GLY A 287 3.61 14.90 48.56
N ASN A 288 3.72 13.96 49.51
CA ASN A 288 2.71 13.42 50.46
C ASN A 288 1.58 12.48 49.97
N HIS A 289 1.73 11.17 50.22
CA HIS A 289 1.04 10.52 51.35
C HIS A 289 1.70 9.17 51.70
N GLY A 290 1.75 8.84 53.00
CA GLY A 290 2.60 7.79 53.59
C GLY A 290 2.20 6.32 53.40
N ASP A 291 3.22 5.49 53.61
CA ASP A 291 3.38 4.01 53.74
C ASP A 291 2.65 3.43 54.99
N PRO A 292 2.65 2.11 55.33
CA PRO A 292 3.09 0.89 54.63
C PRO A 292 2.12 -0.32 54.70
N THR A 293 2.57 -1.45 54.11
CA THR A 293 2.16 -2.86 54.30
C THR A 293 0.94 -3.37 53.51
N ASP A 294 1.13 -4.20 52.48
CA ASP A 294 1.28 -5.65 52.61
C ASP A 294 1.71 -6.29 51.28
N ARG A 295 2.37 -7.42 51.45
CA ARG A 295 3.15 -8.27 50.57
C ARG A 295 2.24 -9.19 49.75
N ARG A 296 2.79 -9.73 48.65
CA ARG A 296 2.25 -10.83 47.77
C ARG A 296 1.12 -10.41 46.80
N GLN A 297 1.07 -10.83 45.53
CA GLN A 297 1.78 -11.89 44.79
C GLN A 297 1.56 -11.64 43.28
N ARG A 298 2.64 -11.59 42.47
CA ARG A 298 2.57 -11.67 41.00
C ARG A 298 2.97 -13.08 40.60
N VAL A 299 2.04 -13.85 40.02
CA VAL A 299 2.34 -15.15 39.41
C VAL A 299 2.96 -14.88 38.03
N GLN A 300 4.22 -15.28 37.88
CA GLN A 300 4.91 -15.38 36.60
C GLN A 300 5.34 -16.85 36.48
N MET A 301 4.68 -17.63 35.63
CA MET A 301 5.10 -18.98 35.30
C MET A 301 6.11 -18.91 34.15
N ASN A 302 7.36 -19.25 34.44
CA ASN A 302 8.29 -19.82 33.46
C ASN A 302 9.12 -20.87 34.19
N GLY A 303 9.15 -22.10 33.70
CA GLY A 303 9.92 -23.19 34.28
C GLY A 303 10.45 -24.08 33.17
N ARG A 304 11.79 -24.13 33.05
CA ARG A 304 12.56 -24.99 32.16
C ARG A 304 13.50 -25.85 33.03
N HIS A 305 13.59 -27.14 32.66
CA HIS A 305 14.64 -28.15 32.96
C HIS A 305 14.77 -28.73 34.39
N PRO A 306 15.28 -29.98 34.57
CA PRO A 306 16.40 -30.61 33.83
C PRO A 306 16.21 -32.07 33.31
N GLU A 307 17.21 -32.49 32.53
CA GLU A 307 17.48 -33.82 31.97
C GLU A 307 18.13 -34.78 32.97
N GLU A 308 18.09 -36.08 32.67
CA GLU A 308 18.98 -37.23 33.03
C GLU A 308 18.10 -38.51 33.08
N ASP A 309 18.43 -39.71 32.60
CA ASP A 309 19.41 -40.25 31.64
C ASP A 309 19.05 -41.76 31.43
N MET A 310 19.58 -42.38 30.36
CA MET A 310 19.90 -43.83 30.26
C MET A 310 18.87 -44.91 29.81
N SER A 311 18.86 -45.18 28.49
CA SER A 311 19.05 -46.45 27.72
C SER A 311 18.26 -47.79 27.91
N SER A 312 17.73 -48.25 26.75
CA SER A 312 17.83 -49.59 26.12
C SER A 312 16.84 -50.73 26.43
N MET A 313 16.64 -51.56 25.39
CA MET A 313 15.91 -52.84 25.23
C MET A 313 14.45 -52.72 24.74
N LEU A 314 14.15 -52.97 23.45
CA LEU A 314 14.07 -54.23 22.68
C LEU A 314 12.71 -54.96 22.84
N SER A 315 12.14 -55.30 21.66
CA SER A 315 11.21 -56.39 21.35
C SER A 315 9.70 -56.15 21.30
N ASP A 316 9.20 -56.33 20.06
CA ASP A 316 7.95 -56.97 19.63
C ASP A 316 7.07 -57.62 20.71
N ALA A 317 5.76 -57.34 20.62
CA ALA A 317 4.72 -58.34 20.34
C ALA A 317 3.31 -57.74 20.51
N THR A 318 2.55 -57.68 19.42
CA THR A 318 1.10 -57.93 19.46
C THR A 318 0.92 -59.46 19.41
N PRO A 319 -0.03 -60.07 20.14
CA PRO A 319 -1.40 -60.15 19.63
C PRO A 319 -2.55 -60.26 20.65
N ASN A 320 -3.74 -59.94 20.11
CA ASN A 320 -5.08 -60.52 20.28
C ASN A 320 -5.84 -60.51 21.61
N GLY A 321 -7.09 -60.05 21.44
CA GLY A 321 -8.26 -60.35 22.26
C GLY A 321 -9.58 -60.10 21.50
N THR A 322 -9.78 -60.80 20.38
CA THR A 322 -10.99 -61.59 20.02
C THR A 322 -10.58 -62.72 19.09
#